data_AF-A0A2N1Y058-F1
#
_entry.id   AF-A0A2N1Y058-F1
#
_cell.length_a   1.000
_cell.length_b   1.000
_cell.length_c   1.000
_cell.angle_alpha   90.00
_cell.angle_beta   90.00
_cell.angle_gamma   90.00
#
_symmetry.space_group_name_H-M   'P 1'
#
loop_
_entity.id
_entity.type
_entity.pdbx_description
1 polymer ?
#
loop_
_entity_poly.entity_id
_entity_poly.type
_entity_poly.pdbx_seq_one_letter_code
_entity_poly.pdbx_strand_id
1 'polypeptide(L)'
;MPMASVQNQLAALRITTAPPHRVESFFKALGEAIAAEVGTERDAVYARIESVAAAQLQAFNPSAHITHADLIDYVLSAEQLCRQHDLDGKFAEPPLSLYRGEHFDISALTWLDGTTSIHQHGFCGAFHVLAGSSIHSRYRFEPWQQASLKQRAIAGQLQLRDIEVLRPGDTRVIARGDALIHALFHLIRPSLTIVVRTITDDPNTEVQYDYRWPGLAVDPFQRHAATLRKLQTLRMLRVLNAEDHERHLLRVLGNADLFLAYTLIGEQTLIGADLVEAQRLCDLCVALPPAQRELLFQAVHNDLVSRSIVELRRKLHDPDHRFLLAVLLNVFDREELLGLVRREFQYSDPVAKVLAWVAEMTGNTERFGNLLGLDFNDTALDMLDAMLRGHGLAATLSQMAQKYGAAAVAAERDALGALFHGLKRCVLFHHVFAKLGD
;
A
#
# COMPACT_ATOMS: atom_id res chain seq x y z
N MET A 1 -75.80 21.87 0.22
CA MET A 1 -74.97 20.94 1.02
C MET A 1 -73.53 21.09 0.58
N PRO A 2 -72.62 21.59 1.42
CA PRO A 2 -71.23 21.82 1.01
C PRO A 2 -70.38 20.58 1.29
N MET A 3 -69.69 20.08 0.26
CA MET A 3 -68.56 19.16 0.37
C MET A 3 -67.31 19.96 0.78
N ALA A 4 -67.13 20.16 2.07
CA ALA A 4 -65.90 20.71 2.62
C ALA A 4 -65.61 20.00 3.95
N SER A 5 -64.98 18.81 3.93
CA SER A 5 -64.35 18.31 5.16
C SER A 5 -63.29 17.20 5.02
N VAL A 6 -63.03 16.59 3.86
CA VAL A 6 -62.14 15.40 3.84
C VAL A 6 -60.71 15.68 3.37
N GLN A 7 -60.45 16.73 2.59
CA GLN A 7 -59.10 17.02 2.08
C GLN A 7 -58.17 17.74 3.06
N ASN A 8 -58.69 18.36 4.14
CA ASN A 8 -57.88 19.07 5.13
C ASN A 8 -57.45 18.23 6.35
N GLN A 9 -57.83 16.95 6.43
CA GLN A 9 -57.41 16.07 7.53
C GLN A 9 -56.22 15.14 7.21
N LEU A 10 -55.78 15.08 5.94
CA LEU A 10 -54.61 14.28 5.54
C LEU A 10 -53.30 15.09 5.46
N ALA A 11 -53.36 16.43 5.56
CA ALA A 11 -52.18 17.30 5.51
C ALA A 11 -51.49 17.51 6.87
N ALA A 12 -51.98 16.87 7.94
CA ALA A 12 -51.47 17.02 9.31
C ALA A 12 -50.85 15.73 9.88
N LEU A 13 -50.57 14.73 9.05
CA LEU A 13 -49.58 13.70 9.39
C LEU A 13 -48.21 14.37 9.30
N ARG A 14 -47.82 14.98 10.42
CA ARG A 14 -46.44 15.38 10.70
C ARG A 14 -45.54 14.26 10.20
N ILE A 15 -44.71 14.57 9.20
CA ILE A 15 -43.50 13.81 8.94
C ILE A 15 -42.67 14.00 10.21
N THR A 16 -42.91 13.15 11.21
CA THR A 16 -41.96 12.95 12.28
C THR A 16 -40.80 12.25 11.61
N THR A 17 -39.86 13.03 11.09
CA THR A 17 -38.58 12.52 10.60
C THR A 17 -38.06 11.60 11.69
N ALA A 18 -37.81 10.34 11.35
CA ALA A 18 -37.20 9.41 12.28
C ALA A 18 -35.94 10.08 12.87
N PRO A 19 -35.62 9.84 14.16
CA PRO A 19 -34.41 10.40 14.73
C PRO A 19 -33.20 9.99 13.86
N PRO A 20 -32.24 10.91 13.64
CA PRO A 20 -31.10 10.64 12.79
C PRO A 20 -30.36 9.39 13.27
N HIS A 21 -29.81 8.62 12.33
CA HIS A 21 -29.10 7.39 12.65
C HIS A 21 -27.95 7.69 13.62
N ARG A 22 -27.61 6.74 14.50
CA ARG A 22 -26.56 6.94 15.51
C ARG A 22 -25.22 7.33 14.89
N VAL A 23 -24.84 6.69 13.78
CA VAL A 23 -23.63 7.01 13.01
C VAL A 23 -23.65 8.45 12.51
N GLU A 24 -24.75 8.87 11.87
CA GLU A 24 -24.91 10.23 11.37
C GLU A 24 -24.79 11.25 12.52
N SER A 25 -25.50 11.02 13.62
CA SER A 25 -25.46 11.89 14.80
C SER A 25 -24.05 12.02 15.37
N PHE A 26 -23.31 10.90 15.47
CA PHE A 26 -21.95 10.88 15.98
C PHE A 26 -20.98 11.67 15.10
N PHE A 27 -20.98 11.39 13.79
CA PHE A 27 -20.04 12.05 12.87
C PHE A 27 -20.43 13.50 12.57
N LYS A 28 -21.71 13.85 12.68
CA LYS A 28 -22.16 15.26 12.67
C LYS A 28 -21.60 16.02 13.86
N ALA A 29 -21.72 15.47 15.07
CA ALA A 29 -21.17 16.11 16.28
C ALA A 29 -19.64 16.25 16.21
N LEU A 30 -18.93 15.22 15.73
CA LEU A 30 -17.48 15.29 15.51
C LEU A 30 -17.11 16.36 14.47
N GLY A 31 -17.79 16.39 13.32
CA GLY A 31 -17.55 17.38 12.28
C GLY A 31 -17.82 18.81 12.75
N GLU A 32 -18.90 19.03 13.50
CA GLU A 32 -19.22 20.33 14.10
C GLU A 32 -18.19 20.77 15.15
N ALA A 33 -17.68 19.85 15.97
CA ALA A 33 -16.62 20.13 16.93
C ALA A 33 -15.31 20.55 16.23
N ILE A 34 -14.93 19.85 15.16
CA ILE A 34 -13.75 20.21 14.35
C ILE A 34 -13.97 21.59 13.72
N ALA A 35 -15.13 21.83 13.09
CA ALA A 35 -15.46 23.09 12.42
C ALA A 35 -15.41 24.29 13.38
N ALA A 36 -15.95 24.13 14.60
CA ALA A 36 -15.94 25.17 15.62
C ALA A 36 -14.53 25.60 16.01
N GLU A 37 -13.56 24.67 15.97
CA GLU A 37 -12.18 24.97 16.31
C GLU A 37 -11.38 25.49 15.13
N VAL A 38 -11.47 24.90 13.94
CA VAL A 38 -10.60 25.28 12.80
C VAL A 38 -10.95 26.63 12.17
N GLY A 39 -12.20 27.08 12.33
CA GLY A 39 -12.72 28.31 11.70
C GLY A 39 -13.38 28.05 10.34
N THR A 40 -13.87 29.12 9.71
CA THR A 40 -14.64 29.04 8.46
C THR A 40 -13.81 29.32 7.21
N GLU A 41 -12.73 30.09 7.32
CA GLU A 41 -11.90 30.45 6.18
C GLU A 41 -10.95 29.32 5.79
N ARG A 42 -10.78 29.07 4.49
CA ARG A 42 -9.93 28.00 3.95
C ARG A 42 -8.51 28.01 4.52
N ASP A 43 -7.85 29.17 4.56
CA ASP A 43 -6.47 29.28 5.05
C ASP A 43 -6.36 28.92 6.54
N ALA A 44 -7.37 29.31 7.34
CA ALA A 44 -7.44 28.97 8.75
C ALA A 44 -7.65 27.47 8.96
N VAL A 45 -8.54 26.85 8.16
CA VAL A 45 -8.77 25.41 8.16
C VAL A 45 -7.47 24.68 7.84
N TYR A 46 -6.83 25.03 6.73
CA TYR A 46 -5.63 24.35 6.24
C TYR A 46 -4.46 24.44 7.23
N ALA A 47 -4.34 25.56 7.96
CA ALA A 47 -3.30 25.77 8.96
C ALA A 47 -3.51 24.98 10.26
N ARG A 48 -4.73 24.52 10.55
CA ARG A 48 -5.10 23.97 11.88
C ARG A 48 -5.72 22.58 11.85
N ILE A 49 -6.22 22.13 10.70
CA ILE A 49 -6.97 20.88 10.59
C ILE A 49 -6.16 19.66 11.02
N GLU A 50 -4.84 19.64 10.79
CA GLU A 50 -3.98 18.52 11.19
C GLU A 50 -4.05 18.26 12.70
N SER A 51 -3.81 19.30 13.51
CA SER A 51 -3.79 19.18 14.97
C SER A 51 -5.20 19.07 15.56
N VAL A 52 -6.15 19.84 15.05
CA VAL A 52 -7.54 19.82 15.54
C VAL A 52 -8.22 18.49 15.22
N ALA A 53 -8.08 17.96 13.99
CA ALA A 53 -8.67 16.68 13.63
C ALA A 53 -8.08 15.53 14.46
N ALA A 54 -6.76 15.53 14.68
CA ALA A 54 -6.13 14.51 15.51
C ALA A 54 -6.63 14.57 16.97
N ALA A 55 -6.71 15.76 17.56
CA ALA A 55 -7.21 15.95 18.91
C ALA A 55 -8.68 15.53 19.05
N GLN A 56 -9.52 15.94 18.09
CA GLN A 56 -10.96 15.62 18.10
C GLN A 56 -11.22 14.13 17.85
N LEU A 57 -10.48 13.47 16.95
CA LEU A 57 -10.56 12.02 16.77
C LEU A 57 -10.13 11.24 18.02
N GLN A 58 -9.12 11.72 18.75
CA GLN A 58 -8.72 11.12 20.02
C GLN A 58 -9.77 11.33 21.12
N ALA A 59 -10.34 12.54 21.21
CA ALA A 59 -11.34 12.89 22.22
C ALA A 59 -12.67 12.16 22.00
N PHE A 60 -13.16 12.12 20.76
CA PHE A 60 -14.39 11.40 20.40
C PHE A 60 -14.19 9.88 20.34
N ASN A 61 -12.96 9.41 20.13
CA ASN A 61 -12.57 8.01 20.00
C ASN A 61 -13.59 7.14 19.24
N PRO A 62 -13.75 7.32 17.91
CA PRO A 62 -14.72 6.57 17.12
C PRO A 62 -14.70 5.05 17.36
N SER A 63 -13.51 4.45 17.57
CA SER A 63 -13.37 3.02 17.82
C SER A 63 -14.07 2.50 19.08
N ALA A 64 -14.33 3.37 20.07
CA ALA A 64 -15.04 3.02 21.30
C ALA A 64 -16.58 3.12 21.16
N HIS A 65 -17.06 3.77 20.10
CA HIS A 65 -18.47 4.15 19.98
C HIS A 65 -19.16 3.63 18.71
N ILE A 66 -18.42 3.46 17.62
CA ILE A 66 -18.95 3.04 16.33
C ILE A 66 -18.26 1.75 15.90
N THR A 67 -19.06 0.72 15.62
CA THR A 67 -18.59 -0.55 15.09
C THR A 67 -18.74 -0.60 13.57
N HIS A 68 -18.11 -1.60 12.94
CA HIS A 68 -18.35 -1.88 11.52
C HIS A 68 -19.82 -2.21 11.23
N ALA A 69 -20.49 -2.93 12.14
CA ALA A 69 -21.91 -3.26 11.99
C ALA A 69 -22.79 -2.00 12.00
N ASP A 70 -22.49 -1.02 12.84
CA ASP A 70 -23.21 0.27 12.86
C ASP A 70 -23.08 1.00 11.52
N LEU A 71 -21.91 0.97 10.87
CA LEU A 71 -21.70 1.58 9.55
C LEU A 71 -22.49 0.86 8.44
N ILE A 72 -22.53 -0.48 8.47
CA ILE A 72 -23.32 -1.26 7.52
C ILE A 72 -24.80 -0.96 7.69
N ASP A 73 -25.30 -0.99 8.92
CA ASP A 73 -26.70 -0.69 9.24
C ASP A 73 -27.07 0.71 8.74
N TYR A 74 -26.25 1.72 9.07
CA TYR A 74 -26.44 3.09 8.60
C TYR A 74 -26.61 3.20 7.09
N VAL A 75 -25.70 2.59 6.31
CA VAL A 75 -25.73 2.70 4.84
C VAL A 75 -26.97 2.03 4.26
N LEU A 76 -27.41 0.92 4.84
CA LEU A 76 -28.55 0.15 4.34
C LEU A 76 -29.90 0.68 4.82
N SER A 77 -29.95 1.37 5.96
CA SER A 77 -31.18 1.82 6.60
C SER A 77 -31.48 3.31 6.43
N ALA A 78 -30.48 4.14 6.13
CA ALA A 78 -30.68 5.58 6.04
C ALA A 78 -31.51 5.97 4.80
N GLU A 79 -32.55 6.78 5.00
CA GLU A 79 -33.33 7.34 3.89
C GLU A 79 -32.50 8.29 3.00
N GLN A 80 -31.56 9.00 3.62
CA GLN A 80 -30.61 9.89 2.95
C GLN A 80 -29.23 9.73 3.56
N LEU A 81 -28.22 9.61 2.70
CA LEU A 81 -26.82 9.59 3.10
C LEU A 81 -26.21 10.99 2.96
N CYS A 82 -25.16 11.24 3.74
CA CYS A 82 -24.26 12.37 3.49
C CYS A 82 -23.82 12.39 2.01
N ARG A 83 -23.56 13.58 1.45
CA ARG A 83 -23.06 13.69 0.07
C ARG A 83 -21.76 12.92 -0.08
N GLN A 84 -21.79 11.86 -0.88
CA GLN A 84 -20.67 10.96 -1.11
C GLN A 84 -19.63 11.58 -2.07
N HIS A 85 -18.35 11.40 -1.75
CA HIS A 85 -17.24 11.95 -2.55
C HIS A 85 -16.72 10.98 -3.63
N ASP A 86 -16.47 9.72 -3.27
CA ASP A 86 -15.94 8.69 -4.19
C ASP A 86 -17.02 7.65 -4.49
N LEU A 87 -17.90 7.97 -5.45
CA LEU A 87 -18.98 7.07 -5.88
C LEU A 87 -18.47 5.84 -6.63
N ASP A 88 -17.31 5.95 -7.29
CA ASP A 88 -16.72 4.85 -8.04
C ASP A 88 -16.04 3.82 -7.12
N GLY A 89 -15.76 4.18 -5.86
CA GLY A 89 -15.16 3.30 -4.85
C GLY A 89 -13.77 2.83 -5.24
N LYS A 90 -12.96 3.70 -5.84
CA LYS A 90 -11.65 3.30 -6.41
C LYS A 90 -10.54 3.23 -5.38
N PHE A 91 -10.69 3.92 -4.23
CA PHE A 91 -9.66 3.97 -3.20
C PHE A 91 -9.84 2.96 -2.07
N ALA A 92 -11.08 2.67 -1.67
CA ALA A 92 -11.44 1.76 -0.57
C ALA A 92 -12.62 0.86 -0.96
N GLU A 93 -12.98 -0.11 -0.10
CA GLU A 93 -13.86 -1.24 -0.42
C GLU A 93 -15.05 -1.39 0.58
N PRO A 94 -16.06 -0.49 0.63
CA PRO A 94 -16.15 0.81 -0.06
C PRO A 94 -15.69 1.99 0.82
N PRO A 95 -15.44 3.18 0.23
CA PRO A 95 -15.40 4.43 0.96
C PRO A 95 -16.82 4.89 1.32
N LEU A 96 -16.98 5.51 2.48
CA LEU A 96 -18.24 6.07 2.95
C LEU A 96 -18.02 7.48 3.51
N SER A 97 -18.60 8.50 2.88
CA SER A 97 -18.61 9.85 3.44
C SER A 97 -19.62 9.93 4.59
N LEU A 98 -19.17 10.44 5.73
CA LEU A 98 -19.91 10.50 7.01
C LEU A 98 -20.24 11.92 7.42
N TYR A 99 -19.41 12.89 7.03
CA TYR A 99 -19.63 14.32 7.23
C TYR A 99 -19.00 15.10 6.09
N ARG A 100 -19.62 16.20 5.70
CA ARG A 100 -19.09 17.12 4.69
C ARG A 100 -19.28 18.57 5.13
N GLY A 101 -18.17 19.22 5.46
CA GLY A 101 -18.12 20.66 5.67
C GLY A 101 -17.82 21.40 4.36
N GLU A 102 -17.51 22.68 4.49
CA GLU A 102 -17.12 23.53 3.35
C GLU A 102 -15.71 23.21 2.84
N HIS A 103 -14.75 23.02 3.77
CA HIS A 103 -13.32 22.88 3.44
C HIS A 103 -12.69 21.55 3.88
N PHE A 104 -13.46 20.66 4.52
CA PHE A 104 -13.00 19.33 4.94
C PHE A 104 -14.15 18.31 4.94
N ASP A 105 -13.81 17.04 4.87
CA ASP A 105 -14.74 15.92 4.98
C ASP A 105 -14.28 14.89 6.02
N ILE A 106 -15.23 14.07 6.48
CA ILE A 106 -14.96 12.87 7.27
C ILE A 106 -15.48 11.67 6.49
N SER A 107 -14.61 10.68 6.29
CA SER A 107 -14.92 9.46 5.56
C SER A 107 -14.46 8.22 6.33
N ALA A 108 -15.24 7.14 6.28
CA ALA A 108 -14.79 5.81 6.66
C ALA A 108 -14.24 5.09 5.42
N LEU A 109 -13.05 4.53 5.54
CA LEU A 109 -12.40 3.74 4.50
C LEU A 109 -12.33 2.29 4.95
N THR A 110 -13.02 1.41 4.23
CA THR A 110 -13.00 -0.04 4.47
C THR A 110 -11.94 -0.70 3.61
N TRP A 111 -11.13 -1.56 4.19
CA TRP A 111 -10.03 -2.25 3.51
C TRP A 111 -10.22 -3.74 3.65
N LEU A 112 -10.40 -4.43 2.52
CA LEU A 112 -10.51 -5.88 2.48
C LEU A 112 -9.17 -6.49 2.10
N ASP A 113 -8.75 -6.18 0.87
CA ASP A 113 -7.49 -6.64 0.31
C ASP A 113 -6.65 -5.49 -0.26
N GLY A 114 -7.22 -4.29 -0.35
CA GLY A 114 -6.49 -3.07 -0.65
C GLY A 114 -5.30 -2.82 0.26
N THR A 115 -4.26 -2.25 -0.34
CA THR A 115 -3.07 -1.71 0.31
C THR A 115 -2.76 -0.39 -0.37
N THR A 116 -2.23 0.58 0.38
CA THR A 116 -1.80 1.84 -0.23
C THR A 116 -0.44 1.67 -0.90
N SER A 117 -0.17 2.47 -1.93
CA SER A 117 1.21 2.75 -2.36
C SER A 117 1.96 3.48 -1.24
N ILE A 118 3.28 3.55 -1.34
CA ILE A 118 4.04 4.58 -0.61
C ILE A 118 3.69 5.91 -1.27
N HIS A 119 3.13 6.86 -0.54
CA HIS A 119 2.62 8.09 -1.12
C HIS A 119 2.79 9.28 -0.17
N GLN A 120 2.80 10.48 -0.75
CA GLN A 120 2.56 11.73 -0.03
C GLN A 120 1.10 12.16 -0.19
N HIS A 121 0.72 13.31 0.38
CA HIS A 121 -0.65 13.80 0.36
C HIS A 121 -0.77 15.18 -0.30
N GLY A 122 -1.71 15.33 -1.23
CA GLY A 122 -2.18 16.63 -1.74
C GLY A 122 -3.31 17.23 -0.90
N PHE A 123 -3.38 16.84 0.38
CA PHE A 123 -4.33 17.28 1.39
C PHE A 123 -3.69 17.13 2.77
N CYS A 124 -4.35 17.63 3.82
CA CYS A 124 -3.94 17.40 5.21
C CYS A 124 -5.12 17.05 6.11
N GLY A 125 -4.84 16.55 7.30
CA GLY A 125 -5.85 16.20 8.30
C GLY A 125 -5.34 15.15 9.29
N ALA A 126 -6.15 14.13 9.57
CA ALA A 126 -5.79 13.04 10.47
C ALA A 126 -6.59 11.77 10.14
N PHE A 127 -6.06 10.61 10.53
CA PHE A 127 -6.79 9.35 10.46
C PHE A 127 -6.81 8.64 11.82
N HIS A 128 -7.85 7.84 12.02
CA HIS A 128 -8.08 7.05 13.22
C HIS A 128 -8.44 5.61 12.86
N VAL A 129 -7.78 4.64 13.46
CA VAL A 129 -8.10 3.21 13.26
C VAL A 129 -9.39 2.89 14.00
N LEU A 130 -10.45 2.63 13.25
CA LEU A 130 -11.76 2.25 13.80
C LEU A 130 -11.78 0.78 14.20
N ALA A 131 -11.31 -0.09 13.30
CA ALA A 131 -11.31 -1.53 13.49
C ALA A 131 -10.19 -2.22 12.71
N GLY A 132 -9.79 -3.41 13.18
CA GLY A 132 -8.67 -4.16 12.63
C GLY A 132 -7.32 -3.58 13.07
N SER A 133 -6.28 -3.86 12.29
CA SER A 133 -4.93 -3.35 12.53
C SER A 133 -4.18 -3.16 11.23
N SER A 134 -3.15 -2.31 11.25
CA SER A 134 -2.30 -2.06 10.08
C SER A 134 -0.84 -1.85 10.47
N ILE A 135 0.06 -2.19 9.56
CA ILE A 135 1.45 -1.72 9.61
C ILE A 135 1.47 -0.34 8.96
N HIS A 136 2.04 0.63 9.66
CA HIS A 136 2.25 1.99 9.19
C HIS A 136 3.75 2.23 9.03
N SER A 137 4.19 2.33 7.77
CA SER A 137 5.57 2.59 7.41
C SER A 137 5.72 4.05 7.01
N ARG A 138 6.66 4.76 7.63
CA ARG A 138 6.95 6.18 7.33
C ARG A 138 8.29 6.31 6.63
N TYR A 139 8.37 7.23 5.67
CA TYR A 139 9.53 7.39 4.80
C TYR A 139 9.98 8.85 4.72
N ARG A 140 11.21 9.04 4.26
CA ARG A 140 11.71 10.30 3.72
C ARG A 140 12.17 10.09 2.30
N PHE A 141 11.96 11.09 1.47
CA PHE A 141 12.49 11.17 0.12
C PHE A 141 13.51 12.30 0.01
N GLU A 142 14.67 11.99 -0.57
CA GLU A 142 15.73 12.95 -0.86
C GLU A 142 15.95 12.99 -2.37
N PRO A 143 15.43 14.00 -3.09
CA PRO A 143 15.57 14.06 -4.55
C PRO A 143 17.02 14.33 -4.93
N TRP A 144 17.51 13.72 -6.01
CA TRP A 144 18.88 13.94 -6.49
C TRP A 144 19.11 15.36 -7.02
N GLN A 145 18.02 16.01 -7.46
CA GLN A 145 18.01 17.36 -8.00
C GLN A 145 16.77 18.07 -7.49
N GLN A 146 16.82 19.40 -7.44
CA GLN A 146 15.65 20.20 -7.09
C GLN A 146 14.51 19.93 -8.08
N ALA A 147 13.37 19.47 -7.57
CA ALA A 147 12.21 19.18 -8.39
C ALA A 147 11.64 20.46 -9.00
N SER A 148 11.32 20.41 -10.28
CA SER A 148 10.52 21.47 -10.91
C SER A 148 9.06 21.37 -10.47
N LEU A 149 8.33 22.49 -10.52
CA LEU A 149 6.90 22.52 -10.26
C LEU A 149 6.18 21.52 -11.19
N LYS A 150 5.37 20.61 -10.63
CA LYS A 150 4.58 19.60 -11.39
C LYS A 150 5.44 18.66 -12.24
N GLN A 151 6.62 18.30 -11.73
CA GLN A 151 7.48 17.32 -12.36
C GLN A 151 6.88 15.92 -12.24
N ARG A 152 6.45 15.32 -13.35
CA ARG A 152 5.78 14.00 -13.36
C ARG A 152 6.53 12.85 -12.70
N ALA A 153 7.87 12.88 -12.73
CA ALA A 153 8.70 11.88 -12.06
C ALA A 153 10.01 12.47 -11.56
N ILE A 154 10.43 12.08 -10.35
CA ILE A 154 11.64 12.57 -9.69
C ILE A 154 12.48 11.37 -9.26
N ALA A 155 13.76 11.39 -9.64
CA ALA A 155 14.74 10.45 -9.14
C ALA A 155 15.34 10.97 -7.82
N GLY A 156 15.51 10.06 -6.86
CA GLY A 156 15.98 10.39 -5.52
C GLY A 156 16.36 9.13 -4.74
N GLN A 157 16.36 9.28 -3.42
CA GLN A 157 16.53 8.20 -2.48
C GLN A 157 15.34 8.17 -1.54
N LEU A 158 14.67 7.02 -1.46
CA LEU A 158 13.61 6.74 -0.50
C LEU A 158 14.22 5.98 0.67
N GLN A 159 13.97 6.48 1.89
CA GLN A 159 14.49 5.88 3.11
C GLN A 159 13.33 5.58 4.04
N LEU A 160 13.24 4.35 4.52
CA LEU A 160 12.34 3.99 5.62
C LEU A 160 12.83 4.69 6.88
N ARG A 161 11.94 5.45 7.54
CA ARG A 161 12.22 6.16 8.78
C ARG A 161 11.91 5.29 9.99
N ASP A 162 10.72 4.72 10.00
CA ASP A 162 10.24 3.88 11.08
C ASP A 162 9.00 3.09 10.63
N ILE A 163 8.66 2.10 11.44
CA ILE A 163 7.48 1.24 11.27
C ILE A 163 6.80 1.08 12.63
N GLU A 164 5.47 1.22 12.63
CA GLU A 164 4.62 0.93 13.78
C GLU A 164 3.44 0.03 13.40
N VAL A 165 2.88 -0.66 14.40
CA VAL A 165 1.62 -1.40 14.26
C VAL A 165 0.52 -0.56 14.90
N LEU A 166 -0.47 -0.19 14.09
CA LEU A 166 -1.63 0.57 14.53
C LEU A 166 -2.80 -0.36 14.88
N ARG A 167 -3.50 -0.03 15.97
CA ARG A 167 -4.63 -0.77 16.53
C ARG A 167 -5.85 0.14 16.70
N PRO A 168 -7.06 -0.41 16.94
CA PRO A 168 -8.24 0.41 17.14
C PRO A 168 -8.01 1.43 18.26
N GLY A 169 -8.35 2.69 18.01
CA GLY A 169 -8.10 3.80 18.91
C GLY A 169 -6.87 4.64 18.55
N ASP A 170 -5.93 4.11 17.76
CA ASP A 170 -4.77 4.87 17.30
C ASP A 170 -5.20 5.99 16.33
N THR A 171 -4.73 7.21 16.60
CA THR A 171 -4.88 8.38 15.72
C THR A 171 -3.53 8.88 15.26
N ARG A 172 -3.39 9.24 13.98
CA ARG A 172 -2.18 9.88 13.43
C ARG A 172 -2.56 11.07 12.56
N VAL A 173 -1.70 12.09 12.56
CA VAL A 173 -1.80 13.25 11.67
C VAL A 173 -1.48 12.83 10.24
N ILE A 174 -2.17 13.42 9.27
CA ILE A 174 -1.84 13.40 7.85
C ILE A 174 -1.26 14.76 7.48
N ALA A 175 0.07 14.84 7.44
CA ALA A 175 0.75 16.05 7.03
C ALA A 175 0.76 16.19 5.50
N ARG A 176 0.63 17.42 5.01
CA ARG A 176 0.67 17.71 3.57
C ARG A 176 2.04 17.51 2.96
N GLY A 177 2.08 17.11 1.68
CA GLY A 177 3.31 17.02 0.91
C GLY A 177 4.26 15.97 1.47
N ASP A 178 5.56 16.22 1.37
CA ASP A 178 6.60 15.28 1.78
C ASP A 178 6.83 15.19 3.30
N ALA A 179 6.10 15.99 4.09
CA ALA A 179 6.14 15.93 5.55
C ALA A 179 5.61 14.59 6.11
N LEU A 180 4.71 13.92 5.37
CA LEU A 180 4.30 12.56 5.64
C LEU A 180 4.26 11.75 4.33
N ILE A 181 5.36 11.08 4.04
CA ILE A 181 5.41 10.00 3.06
C ILE A 181 5.20 8.69 3.80
N HIS A 182 4.15 7.95 3.47
CA HIS A 182 3.83 6.73 4.21
C HIS A 182 3.14 5.66 3.37
N ALA A 183 2.99 4.48 3.95
CA ALA A 183 2.10 3.45 3.45
C ALA A 183 1.45 2.68 4.62
N LEU A 184 0.22 2.22 4.39
CA LEU A 184 -0.58 1.44 5.33
C LEU A 184 -0.89 0.06 4.75
N PHE A 185 -0.63 -0.97 5.56
CA PHE A 185 -0.86 -2.37 5.19
C PHE A 185 -1.78 -3.02 6.20
N HIS A 186 -3.02 -3.26 5.80
CA HIS A 186 -4.06 -3.79 6.66
C HIS A 186 -3.82 -5.27 6.96
N LEU A 187 -3.80 -5.65 8.23
CA LEU A 187 -3.51 -7.01 8.67
C LEU A 187 -4.79 -7.84 8.79
N ILE A 188 -5.88 -7.20 9.20
CA ILE A 188 -7.19 -7.81 9.44
C ILE A 188 -8.16 -7.45 8.31
N ARG A 189 -9.08 -8.38 8.00
CA ARG A 189 -10.10 -8.22 6.96
C ARG A 189 -11.51 -8.32 7.57
N PRO A 190 -12.32 -7.24 7.55
CA PRO A 190 -11.97 -5.89 7.11
C PRO A 190 -11.10 -5.16 8.15
N SER A 191 -10.35 -4.17 7.69
CA SER A 191 -9.84 -3.08 8.54
C SER A 191 -10.55 -1.79 8.15
N LEU A 192 -10.81 -0.92 9.13
CA LEU A 192 -11.56 0.31 8.94
C LEU A 192 -10.80 1.49 9.52
N THR A 193 -10.72 2.57 8.75
CA THR A 193 -10.06 3.81 9.14
C THR A 193 -11.02 4.98 8.94
N ILE A 194 -11.17 5.83 9.95
CA ILE A 194 -11.82 7.14 9.81
C ILE A 194 -10.76 8.14 9.37
N VAL A 195 -11.05 8.91 8.33
CA VAL A 195 -10.17 9.95 7.79
C VAL A 195 -10.90 11.28 7.84
N VAL A 196 -10.29 12.26 8.50
CA VAL A 196 -10.64 13.68 8.38
C VAL A 196 -9.62 14.30 7.44
N ARG A 197 -10.07 14.98 6.39
CA ARG A 197 -9.16 15.61 5.42
C ARG A 197 -9.72 16.88 4.81
N THR A 198 -8.83 17.79 4.42
CA THR A 198 -9.20 18.96 3.62
C THR A 198 -9.76 18.56 2.26
N ILE A 199 -10.73 19.31 1.77
CA ILE A 199 -11.26 19.19 0.41
C ILE A 199 -10.36 20.03 -0.51
N THR A 200 -9.59 19.36 -1.37
CA THR A 200 -8.70 20.05 -2.33
C THR A 200 -9.49 20.46 -3.58
N ASP A 201 -9.70 21.77 -3.74
CA ASP A 201 -10.50 22.31 -4.86
C ASP A 201 -9.71 22.51 -6.16
N ASP A 202 -8.38 22.59 -6.09
CA ASP A 202 -7.53 22.76 -7.28
C ASP A 202 -6.57 21.57 -7.47
N PRO A 203 -6.87 20.65 -8.40
CA PRO A 203 -5.98 19.53 -8.73
C PRO A 203 -4.67 19.99 -9.39
N ASN A 204 -4.51 21.29 -9.69
CA ASN A 204 -3.31 21.85 -10.29
C ASN A 204 -2.35 22.50 -9.28
N THR A 205 -2.67 22.61 -7.99
CA THR A 205 -1.77 23.25 -7.02
C THR A 205 -1.02 22.25 -6.15
N GLU A 206 -1.59 21.08 -5.89
CA GLU A 206 -1.02 20.10 -4.95
C GLU A 206 -0.66 18.81 -5.68
N VAL A 207 0.62 18.43 -5.62
CA VAL A 207 1.12 17.20 -6.23
C VAL A 207 1.03 16.07 -5.21
N GLN A 208 0.56 14.91 -5.65
CA GLN A 208 0.53 13.70 -4.84
C GLN A 208 1.38 12.62 -5.49
N TYR A 209 2.66 12.52 -5.10
CA TYR A 209 3.54 11.47 -5.60
C TYR A 209 3.23 10.12 -4.95
N ASP A 210 3.21 9.09 -5.80
CA ASP A 210 3.53 7.72 -5.42
C ASP A 210 5.05 7.55 -5.46
N TYR A 211 5.60 6.84 -4.48
CA TYR A 211 7.01 6.51 -4.41
C TYR A 211 7.21 5.02 -4.66
N ARG A 212 8.13 4.71 -5.56
CA ARG A 212 8.61 3.37 -5.84
C ARG A 212 9.97 3.20 -5.20
N TRP A 213 10.13 2.10 -4.48
CA TRP A 213 11.43 1.72 -3.93
C TRP A 213 12.44 1.51 -5.08
N PRO A 214 13.71 1.94 -4.97
CA PRO A 214 14.34 2.57 -3.82
C PRO A 214 14.37 4.10 -3.85
N GLY A 215 13.67 4.78 -4.77
CA GLY A 215 13.83 6.22 -4.91
C GLY A 215 13.22 6.89 -6.13
N LEU A 216 12.13 6.36 -6.69
CA LEU A 216 11.45 6.97 -7.82
C LEU A 216 10.09 7.53 -7.39
N ALA A 217 9.91 8.85 -7.40
CA ALA A 217 8.62 9.49 -7.19
C ALA A 217 7.89 9.67 -8.54
N VAL A 218 6.59 9.40 -8.60
CA VAL A 218 5.76 9.44 -9.81
C VAL A 218 4.42 10.07 -9.46
N ASP A 219 3.99 11.08 -10.21
CA ASP A 219 2.65 11.67 -10.04
C ASP A 219 1.63 10.83 -10.83
N PRO A 220 0.74 10.06 -10.16
CA PRO A 220 -0.23 9.22 -10.85
C PRO A 220 -1.44 10.01 -11.37
N PHE A 221 -1.62 11.27 -10.95
CA PHE A 221 -2.77 12.10 -11.28
C PHE A 221 -2.50 13.04 -12.45
N GLN A 222 -1.24 13.34 -12.75
CA GLN A 222 -0.90 14.26 -13.83
C GLN A 222 -1.21 13.68 -15.22
N ARG A 223 -2.22 14.27 -15.88
CA ARG A 223 -2.65 13.86 -17.22
C ARG A 223 -1.90 14.64 -18.30
N HIS A 224 -0.88 14.03 -18.89
CA HIS A 224 -0.18 14.58 -20.05
C HIS A 224 -0.68 13.94 -21.36
N ALA A 225 -1.39 14.72 -22.18
CA ALA A 225 -2.11 14.22 -23.36
C ALA A 225 -1.23 13.43 -24.33
N ALA A 226 -0.03 13.92 -24.66
CA ALA A 226 0.87 13.20 -25.57
C ALA A 226 1.36 11.88 -24.98
N THR A 227 1.63 11.82 -23.67
CA THR A 227 2.01 10.57 -22.99
C THR A 227 0.85 9.58 -22.98
N LEU A 228 -0.36 10.03 -22.64
CA LEU A 228 -1.54 9.17 -22.64
C LEU A 228 -1.84 8.61 -24.04
N ARG A 229 -1.70 9.42 -25.09
CA ARG A 229 -1.89 8.93 -26.48
C ARG A 229 -0.82 7.93 -26.89
N LYS A 230 0.45 8.15 -26.54
CA LYS A 230 1.50 7.15 -26.77
C LYS A 230 1.19 5.82 -26.09
N LEU A 231 0.77 5.84 -24.82
CA LEU A 231 0.41 4.65 -24.06
C LEU A 231 -0.78 3.91 -24.69
N GLN A 232 -1.86 4.63 -25.01
CA GLN A 232 -3.05 4.03 -25.63
C GLN A 232 -2.73 3.40 -27.00
N THR A 233 -1.95 4.09 -27.84
CA THR A 233 -1.56 3.57 -29.15
C THR A 233 -0.65 2.36 -29.03
N LEU A 234 0.32 2.35 -28.11
CA LEU A 234 1.17 1.18 -27.89
C LEU A 234 0.36 -0.01 -27.36
N ARG A 235 -0.58 0.21 -26.43
CA ARG A 235 -1.51 -0.84 -25.96
C ARG A 235 -2.34 -1.42 -27.10
N MET A 236 -2.85 -0.57 -27.98
CA MET A 236 -3.59 -1.00 -29.18
C MET A 236 -2.68 -1.84 -30.11
N LEU A 237 -1.47 -1.36 -30.41
CA LEU A 237 -0.52 -2.09 -31.25
C LEU A 237 -0.17 -3.46 -30.65
N ARG A 238 -0.01 -3.58 -29.33
CA ARG A 238 0.27 -4.87 -28.67
C ARG A 238 -0.80 -5.92 -28.96
N VAL A 239 -2.06 -5.50 -29.10
CA VAL A 239 -3.19 -6.39 -29.44
C VAL A 239 -3.22 -6.72 -30.93
N LEU A 240 -2.85 -5.76 -31.79
CA LEU A 240 -2.97 -5.91 -33.25
C LEU A 240 -1.77 -6.61 -33.89
N ASN A 241 -0.55 -6.27 -33.48
CA ASN A 241 0.69 -6.75 -34.07
C ASN A 241 1.87 -6.58 -33.08
N ALA A 242 2.43 -7.71 -32.62
CA ALA A 242 3.53 -7.74 -31.66
C ALA A 242 4.82 -7.11 -32.19
N GLU A 243 5.17 -7.35 -33.46
CA GLU A 243 6.38 -6.80 -34.09
C GLU A 243 6.30 -5.27 -34.22
N ASP A 244 5.14 -4.76 -34.66
CA ASP A 244 4.92 -3.31 -34.73
C ASP A 244 4.93 -2.68 -33.34
N HIS A 245 4.31 -3.33 -32.35
CA HIS A 245 4.37 -2.88 -30.95
C HIS A 245 5.81 -2.76 -30.47
N GLU A 246 6.62 -3.81 -30.64
CA GLU A 246 8.02 -3.79 -30.20
C GLU A 246 8.79 -2.67 -30.91
N ARG A 247 8.72 -2.62 -32.25
CA ARG A 247 9.41 -1.59 -33.03
C ARG A 247 9.07 -0.17 -32.57
N HIS A 248 7.79 0.10 -32.31
CA HIS A 248 7.34 1.42 -31.85
C HIS A 248 7.67 1.69 -30.38
N LEU A 249 7.63 0.68 -29.51
CA LEU A 249 8.05 0.79 -28.12
C LEU A 249 9.52 1.20 -28.02
N LEU A 250 10.42 0.49 -28.72
CA LEU A 250 11.85 0.76 -28.70
C LEU A 250 12.16 2.18 -29.18
N ARG A 251 11.49 2.63 -30.24
CA ARG A 251 11.61 4.00 -30.76
C ARG A 251 11.19 5.06 -29.72
N VAL A 252 10.11 4.80 -28.97
CA VAL A 252 9.63 5.74 -27.96
C VAL A 252 10.56 5.80 -26.75
N LEU A 253 11.07 4.65 -26.29
CA LEU A 253 11.97 4.56 -25.13
C LEU A 253 13.29 5.34 -25.34
N GLY A 254 13.85 5.32 -26.55
CA GLY A 254 15.10 6.04 -26.85
C GLY A 254 15.07 7.55 -26.53
N ASN A 255 13.88 8.15 -26.50
CA ASN A 255 13.68 9.58 -26.17
C ASN A 255 12.71 9.78 -25.00
N ALA A 256 12.45 8.75 -24.20
CA ALA A 256 11.50 8.85 -23.10
C ALA A 256 12.10 9.66 -21.95
N ASP A 257 11.27 10.53 -21.35
CA ASP A 257 11.56 11.07 -20.02
C ASP A 257 11.37 9.99 -18.95
N LEU A 258 11.85 10.25 -17.74
CA LEU A 258 11.83 9.29 -16.63
C LEU A 258 10.41 8.74 -16.38
N PHE A 259 9.39 9.60 -16.46
CA PHE A 259 8.00 9.20 -16.25
C PHE A 259 7.49 8.24 -17.33
N LEU A 260 7.70 8.59 -18.61
CA LEU A 260 7.25 7.77 -19.74
C LEU A 260 8.01 6.45 -19.79
N ALA A 261 9.32 6.47 -19.51
CA ALA A 261 10.15 5.27 -19.43
C ALA A 261 9.63 4.32 -18.34
N TYR A 262 9.40 4.82 -17.13
CA TYR A 262 8.87 4.03 -16.02
C TYR A 262 7.49 3.44 -16.33
N THR A 263 6.59 4.26 -16.87
CA THR A 263 5.23 3.81 -17.19
C THR A 263 5.24 2.69 -18.24
N LEU A 264 6.05 2.84 -19.30
CA LEU A 264 6.12 1.85 -20.38
C LEU A 264 6.80 0.56 -19.92
N ILE A 265 7.96 0.67 -19.29
CA ILE A 265 8.75 -0.50 -18.88
C ILE A 265 8.06 -1.22 -17.73
N GLY A 266 7.48 -0.48 -16.76
CA GLY A 266 6.67 -1.06 -15.70
C GLY A 266 5.49 -1.87 -16.25
N GLU A 267 4.76 -1.33 -17.24
CA GLU A 267 3.67 -2.08 -17.87
C GLU A 267 4.16 -3.36 -18.57
N GLN A 268 5.26 -3.32 -19.33
CA GLN A 268 5.80 -4.52 -19.99
C GLN A 268 6.32 -5.53 -18.97
N THR A 269 7.01 -5.08 -17.92
CA THR A 269 7.56 -5.93 -16.86
C THR A 269 6.44 -6.65 -16.11
N LEU A 270 5.34 -5.95 -15.81
CA LEU A 270 4.18 -6.56 -15.16
C LEU A 270 3.44 -7.55 -16.07
N ILE A 271 3.48 -7.38 -17.40
CA ILE A 271 2.85 -8.31 -18.34
C ILE A 271 3.71 -9.56 -18.54
N GLY A 272 5.00 -9.38 -18.82
CA GLY A 272 5.90 -10.47 -19.16
C GLY A 272 6.52 -11.18 -17.96
N ALA A 273 6.61 -10.51 -16.80
CA ALA A 273 7.39 -10.95 -15.64
C ALA A 273 8.86 -11.30 -15.98
N ASP A 274 9.43 -10.65 -17.00
CA ASP A 274 10.78 -10.88 -17.50
C ASP A 274 11.71 -9.74 -17.11
N LEU A 275 12.57 -10.00 -16.12
CA LEU A 275 13.54 -9.02 -15.63
C LEU A 275 14.74 -8.82 -16.58
N VAL A 276 15.07 -9.81 -17.41
CA VAL A 276 16.13 -9.65 -18.42
C VAL A 276 15.66 -8.67 -19.49
N GLU A 277 14.42 -8.84 -19.93
CA GLU A 277 13.78 -7.90 -20.85
C GLU A 277 13.60 -6.51 -20.22
N ALA A 278 13.19 -6.44 -18.95
CA ALA A 278 13.08 -5.16 -18.24
C ALA A 278 14.43 -4.40 -18.21
N GLN A 279 15.53 -5.10 -17.92
CA GLN A 279 16.88 -4.51 -17.98
C GLN A 279 17.21 -4.04 -19.39
N ARG A 280 16.97 -4.86 -20.41
CA ARG A 280 17.20 -4.50 -21.82
C ARG A 280 16.46 -3.21 -22.20
N LEU A 281 15.19 -3.09 -21.82
CA LEU A 281 14.39 -1.89 -22.11
C LEU A 281 14.89 -0.65 -21.35
N CYS A 282 15.36 -0.82 -20.10
CA CYS A 282 15.98 0.26 -19.34
C CYS A 282 17.26 0.77 -20.05
N ASP A 283 18.10 -0.13 -20.53
CA ASP A 283 19.36 0.21 -21.23
C ASP A 283 19.11 1.00 -22.53
N LEU A 284 17.97 0.78 -23.18
CA LEU A 284 17.54 1.50 -24.38
C LEU A 284 17.06 2.93 -24.13
N CYS A 285 16.84 3.33 -22.87
CA CYS A 285 16.46 4.70 -22.50
C CYS A 285 17.67 5.65 -22.53
N VAL A 286 18.29 5.81 -23.71
CA VAL A 286 19.56 6.53 -23.89
C VAL A 286 19.51 8.02 -23.53
N ALA A 287 18.30 8.62 -23.52
CA ALA A 287 18.09 9.99 -23.05
C ALA A 287 18.21 10.14 -21.53
N LEU A 288 18.13 9.05 -20.76
CA LEU A 288 18.27 9.06 -19.31
C LEU A 288 19.74 8.88 -18.90
N PRO A 289 20.23 9.62 -17.89
CA PRO A 289 21.52 9.37 -17.27
C PRO A 289 21.64 7.91 -16.77
N PRO A 290 22.85 7.32 -16.74
CA PRO A 290 23.05 5.94 -16.29
C PRO A 290 22.44 5.64 -14.91
N ALA A 291 22.59 6.56 -13.94
CA ALA A 291 22.01 6.41 -12.61
C ALA A 291 20.47 6.33 -12.62
N GLN A 292 19.81 7.06 -13.51
CA GLN A 292 18.34 7.00 -13.65
C GLN A 292 17.89 5.71 -14.32
N ARG A 293 18.67 5.14 -15.26
CA ARG A 293 18.36 3.83 -15.86
C ARG A 293 18.47 2.70 -14.85
N GLU A 294 19.48 2.75 -13.99
CA GLU A 294 19.63 1.80 -12.88
C GLU A 294 18.48 1.92 -11.88
N LEU A 295 18.16 3.13 -11.44
CA LEU A 295 17.01 3.38 -10.57
C LEU A 295 15.69 2.89 -11.20
N LEU A 296 15.52 3.11 -12.50
CA LEU A 296 14.36 2.68 -13.26
C LEU A 296 14.20 1.16 -13.23
N PHE A 297 15.27 0.41 -13.52
CA PHE A 297 15.28 -1.04 -13.44
C PHE A 297 14.94 -1.54 -12.04
N GLN A 298 15.56 -0.95 -11.02
CA GLN A 298 15.29 -1.29 -9.62
C GLN A 298 13.82 -1.05 -9.27
N ALA A 299 13.25 0.10 -9.67
CA ALA A 299 11.84 0.42 -9.42
C ALA A 299 10.88 -0.58 -10.06
N VAL A 300 11.07 -0.92 -11.35
CA VAL A 300 10.17 -1.88 -12.03
C VAL A 300 10.33 -3.30 -11.51
N HIS A 301 11.53 -3.70 -11.10
CA HIS A 301 11.75 -4.98 -10.44
C HIS A 301 11.02 -5.04 -9.10
N ASN A 302 11.11 -3.99 -8.28
CA ASN A 302 10.43 -3.91 -7.00
C ASN A 302 8.90 -3.89 -7.15
N ASP A 303 8.38 -3.27 -8.21
CA ASP A 303 6.94 -3.30 -8.52
C ASP A 303 6.47 -4.72 -8.86
N LEU A 304 7.27 -5.50 -9.61
CA LEU A 304 6.97 -6.89 -9.92
C LEU A 304 6.96 -7.78 -8.66
N VAL A 305 7.96 -7.59 -7.78
CA VAL A 305 8.02 -8.29 -6.49
C VAL A 305 6.82 -7.92 -5.62
N SER A 306 6.53 -6.62 -5.50
CA SER A 306 5.41 -6.09 -4.71
C SER A 306 4.08 -6.66 -5.19
N ARG A 307 3.83 -6.66 -6.51
CA ARG A 307 2.63 -7.25 -7.09
C ARG A 307 2.48 -8.71 -6.72
N SER A 308 3.57 -9.48 -6.80
CA SER A 308 3.54 -10.90 -6.49
C SER A 308 3.16 -11.14 -5.02
N ILE A 309 3.74 -10.39 -4.08
CA ILE A 309 3.37 -10.46 -2.65
C ILE A 309 1.90 -10.08 -2.43
N VAL A 310 1.41 -9.03 -3.11
CA VAL A 310 0.00 -8.63 -3.04
C VAL A 310 -0.94 -9.72 -3.55
N GLU A 311 -0.61 -10.39 -4.66
CA GLU A 311 -1.40 -11.52 -5.18
C GLU A 311 -1.38 -12.73 -4.24
N LEU A 312 -0.25 -13.02 -3.58
CA LEU A 312 -0.18 -14.06 -2.54
C LEU A 312 -1.07 -13.71 -1.35
N ARG A 313 -1.04 -12.45 -0.91
CA ARG A 313 -1.86 -11.98 0.22
C ARG A 313 -3.36 -12.11 -0.06
N ARG A 314 -3.82 -11.93 -1.30
CA ARG A 314 -5.24 -12.14 -1.67
C ARG A 314 -5.71 -13.57 -1.41
N LYS A 315 -4.80 -14.56 -1.47
CA LYS A 315 -5.09 -15.98 -1.23
C LYS A 315 -5.02 -16.37 0.25
N LEU A 316 -4.39 -15.53 1.08
CA LEU A 316 -4.12 -15.81 2.49
C LEU A 316 -5.00 -14.96 3.41
N HIS A 317 -5.71 -15.62 4.32
CA HIS A 317 -6.62 -14.98 5.26
C HIS A 317 -6.23 -15.15 6.73
N ASP A 318 -5.26 -16.02 7.02
CA ASP A 318 -4.73 -16.13 8.38
C ASP A 318 -3.97 -14.83 8.75
N PRO A 319 -4.28 -14.19 9.90
CA PRO A 319 -3.69 -12.91 10.29
C PRO A 319 -2.16 -12.95 10.38
N ASP A 320 -1.59 -14.06 10.85
CA ASP A 320 -0.15 -14.22 11.02
C ASP A 320 0.57 -14.28 9.66
N HIS A 321 0.00 -15.01 8.70
CA HIS A 321 0.53 -15.08 7.33
C HIS A 321 0.44 -13.73 6.64
N ARG A 322 -0.68 -13.01 6.81
CA ARG A 322 -0.86 -11.66 6.28
C ARG A 322 0.11 -10.67 6.91
N PHE A 323 0.42 -10.83 8.20
CA PHE A 323 1.46 -10.05 8.87
C PHE A 323 2.82 -10.25 8.22
N LEU A 324 3.27 -11.49 8.03
CA LEU A 324 4.56 -11.75 7.38
C LEU A 324 4.62 -11.12 5.98
N LEU A 325 3.60 -11.31 5.14
CA LEU A 325 3.57 -10.71 3.80
C LEU A 325 3.54 -9.18 3.83
N ALA A 326 2.82 -8.58 4.78
CA ALA A 326 2.80 -7.13 4.95
C ALA A 326 4.20 -6.61 5.34
N VAL A 327 4.92 -7.29 6.22
CA VAL A 327 6.29 -6.91 6.57
C VAL A 327 7.23 -7.07 5.37
N LEU A 328 7.18 -8.19 4.64
CA LEU A 328 8.03 -8.43 3.46
C LEU A 328 7.80 -7.43 2.32
N LEU A 329 6.61 -6.83 2.24
CA LEU A 329 6.29 -5.78 1.29
C LEU A 329 6.85 -4.39 1.67
N ASN A 330 7.23 -4.20 2.93
CA ASN A 330 7.62 -2.90 3.49
C ASN A 330 9.07 -2.82 3.96
N VAL A 331 9.61 -3.97 4.32
CA VAL A 331 10.89 -4.09 4.98
C VAL A 331 11.88 -4.69 4.01
N PHE A 332 12.87 -3.88 3.67
CA PHE A 332 13.92 -4.23 2.72
C PHE A 332 15.21 -4.71 3.43
N ASP A 333 15.09 -5.13 4.69
CA ASP A 333 16.21 -5.57 5.53
C ASP A 333 15.82 -6.67 6.53
N ARG A 334 16.71 -7.65 6.72
CA ARG A 334 16.50 -8.80 7.60
C ARG A 334 16.37 -8.45 9.08
N GLU A 335 17.16 -7.49 9.56
CA GLU A 335 17.16 -7.15 10.98
C GLU A 335 15.86 -6.48 11.39
N GLU A 336 15.32 -5.61 10.53
CA GLU A 336 14.04 -4.95 10.78
C GLU A 336 12.86 -5.94 10.70
N LEU A 337 12.89 -6.91 9.75
CA LEU A 337 11.89 -7.98 9.67
C LEU A 337 11.82 -8.75 10.98
N LEU A 338 12.97 -9.25 11.46
CA LEU A 338 13.04 -10.04 12.69
C LEU A 338 12.76 -9.20 13.94
N GLY A 339 13.16 -7.91 13.91
CA GLY A 339 12.85 -6.94 14.96
C GLY A 339 11.36 -6.73 15.13
N LEU A 340 10.62 -6.54 14.04
CA LEU A 340 9.15 -6.41 14.05
C LEU A 340 8.46 -7.66 14.56
N VAL A 341 8.86 -8.85 14.08
CA VAL A 341 8.30 -10.13 14.54
C VAL A 341 8.50 -10.30 16.04
N ARG A 342 9.70 -10.01 16.54
CA ARG A 342 10.01 -10.08 17.98
C ARG A 342 9.14 -9.12 18.79
N ARG A 343 9.01 -7.86 18.34
CA ARG A 343 8.23 -6.82 19.06
C ARG A 343 6.75 -7.17 19.11
N GLU A 344 6.17 -7.58 17.98
CA GLU A 344 4.72 -7.78 17.87
C GLU A 344 4.25 -9.07 18.55
N PHE A 345 5.00 -10.16 18.43
CA PHE A 345 4.61 -11.47 18.96
C PHE A 345 5.25 -11.81 20.31
N GLN A 346 6.09 -10.90 20.86
CA GLN A 346 6.86 -11.12 22.09
C GLN A 346 7.62 -12.46 22.10
N TYR A 347 8.11 -12.86 20.92
CA TYR A 347 8.65 -14.20 20.68
C TYR A 347 10.18 -14.21 20.83
N SER A 348 10.73 -15.20 21.53
CA SER A 348 12.16 -15.26 21.84
C SER A 348 13.02 -15.57 20.60
N ASP A 349 12.55 -16.44 19.71
CA ASP A 349 13.22 -16.75 18.44
C ASP A 349 12.36 -16.32 17.22
N PRO A 350 12.49 -15.07 16.75
CA PRO A 350 11.72 -14.60 15.60
C PRO A 350 12.02 -15.38 14.31
N VAL A 351 13.20 -16.00 14.19
CA VAL A 351 13.53 -16.84 13.01
C VAL A 351 12.64 -18.08 12.99
N ALA A 352 12.52 -18.77 14.12
CA ALA A 352 11.65 -19.94 14.25
C ALA A 352 10.18 -19.60 13.91
N LYS A 353 9.69 -18.43 14.32
CA LYS A 353 8.33 -17.98 13.99
C LYS A 353 8.14 -17.72 12.50
N VAL A 354 9.09 -17.05 11.85
CA VAL A 354 9.06 -16.84 10.39
C VAL A 354 9.09 -18.18 9.63
N LEU A 355 9.95 -19.11 10.04
CA LEU A 355 10.02 -20.44 9.43
C LEU A 355 8.72 -21.22 9.59
N ALA A 356 8.10 -21.17 10.77
CA ALA A 356 6.81 -21.82 11.00
C ALA A 356 5.74 -21.28 10.04
N TRP A 357 5.64 -19.96 9.87
CA TRP A 357 4.72 -19.36 8.91
C TRP A 357 5.02 -19.74 7.47
N VAL A 358 6.30 -19.78 7.08
CA VAL A 358 6.69 -20.23 5.73
C VAL A 358 6.31 -21.69 5.51
N ALA A 359 6.60 -22.57 6.46
CA ALA A 359 6.23 -23.98 6.40
C ALA A 359 4.70 -24.16 6.28
N GLU A 360 3.91 -23.42 7.06
CA GLU A 360 2.45 -23.41 6.97
C GLU A 360 1.97 -22.95 5.58
N MET A 361 2.48 -21.81 5.08
CA MET A 361 2.06 -21.24 3.80
C MET A 361 2.47 -22.09 2.59
N THR A 362 3.52 -22.91 2.72
CA THR A 362 4.07 -23.77 1.65
C THR A 362 3.56 -25.21 1.72
N GLY A 363 2.71 -25.54 2.69
CA GLY A 363 2.09 -26.86 2.79
C GLY A 363 2.94 -27.92 3.49
N ASN A 364 3.97 -27.52 4.23
CA ASN A 364 4.83 -28.41 5.03
C ASN A 364 4.24 -28.71 6.42
N THR A 365 2.93 -28.52 6.59
CA THR A 365 2.22 -28.81 7.83
C THR A 365 0.92 -29.53 7.51
N GLU A 366 0.43 -30.37 8.41
CA GLU A 366 -0.86 -31.06 8.22
C GLU A 366 -2.06 -30.09 8.17
N ARG A 367 -1.90 -28.90 8.74
CA ARG A 367 -2.98 -27.91 8.91
C ARG A 367 -3.30 -27.16 7.61
N PHE A 368 -2.32 -26.96 6.74
CA PHE A 368 -2.46 -26.14 5.54
C PHE A 368 -1.87 -26.87 4.33
N GLY A 369 -2.58 -26.84 3.19
CA GLY A 369 -1.99 -27.21 1.92
C GLY A 369 -0.97 -26.16 1.43
N ASN A 370 -0.38 -26.35 0.26
CA ASN A 370 0.52 -25.34 -0.33
C ASN A 370 -0.30 -24.14 -0.83
N LEU A 371 -0.41 -23.10 0.01
CA LEU A 371 -1.21 -21.89 -0.25
C LEU A 371 -0.52 -20.95 -1.24
N LEU A 372 0.81 -20.99 -1.31
CA LEU A 372 1.60 -20.11 -2.18
C LEU A 372 1.88 -20.71 -3.57
N GLY A 373 1.77 -22.03 -3.71
CA GLY A 373 2.28 -22.75 -4.88
C GLY A 373 3.81 -22.73 -4.96
N LEU A 374 4.49 -22.54 -3.83
CA LEU A 374 5.95 -22.54 -3.72
C LEU A 374 6.39 -23.81 -3.00
N ASP A 375 7.33 -24.56 -3.58
CA ASP A 375 7.85 -25.79 -2.99
C ASP A 375 9.08 -25.49 -2.11
N PHE A 376 8.87 -25.46 -0.79
CA PHE A 376 9.92 -25.33 0.21
C PHE A 376 10.06 -26.65 0.94
N ASN A 377 10.82 -27.60 0.39
CA ASN A 377 11.13 -28.84 1.10
C ASN A 377 12.00 -28.58 2.37
N ASP A 378 12.21 -29.62 3.17
CA ASP A 378 12.98 -29.54 4.42
C ASP A 378 14.38 -28.91 4.23
N THR A 379 15.05 -29.23 3.12
CA THR A 379 16.36 -28.67 2.76
C THR A 379 16.28 -27.16 2.54
N ALA A 380 15.23 -26.68 1.86
CA ALA A 380 15.00 -25.26 1.64
C ALA A 380 14.66 -24.52 2.94
N LEU A 381 13.89 -25.15 3.84
CA LEU A 381 13.55 -24.57 5.15
C LEU A 381 14.78 -24.46 6.07
N ASP A 382 15.66 -25.47 6.08
CA ASP A 382 16.92 -25.40 6.81
C ASP A 382 17.86 -24.32 6.27
N MET A 383 17.94 -24.21 4.95
CA MET A 383 18.72 -23.17 4.29
C MET A 383 18.17 -21.78 4.63
N LEU A 384 16.85 -21.64 4.64
CA LEU A 384 16.17 -20.42 5.03
C LEU A 384 16.44 -20.05 6.51
N ASP A 385 16.49 -21.02 7.42
CA ASP A 385 16.89 -20.78 8.83
C ASP A 385 18.28 -20.14 8.90
N ALA A 386 19.26 -20.72 8.21
CA ALA A 386 20.62 -20.20 8.17
C ALA A 386 20.66 -18.77 7.58
N MET A 387 19.95 -18.53 6.49
CA MET A 387 19.87 -17.21 5.83
C MET A 387 19.21 -16.15 6.72
N LEU A 388 18.13 -16.49 7.43
CA LEU A 388 17.46 -15.63 8.40
C LEU A 388 18.35 -15.34 9.62
N ARG A 389 19.23 -16.27 10.00
CA ARG A 389 20.27 -16.05 11.02
C ARG A 389 21.46 -15.24 10.51
N GLY A 390 21.49 -14.95 9.22
CA GLY A 390 22.48 -14.09 8.57
C GLY A 390 23.71 -14.81 8.04
N HIS A 391 23.66 -16.12 7.90
CA HIS A 391 24.72 -16.89 7.28
C HIS A 391 24.73 -16.68 5.76
N GLY A 392 25.92 -16.39 5.21
CA GLY A 392 26.17 -16.48 3.78
C GLY A 392 26.25 -17.94 3.31
N LEU A 393 26.44 -18.16 2.01
CA LEU A 393 26.41 -19.52 1.44
C LEU A 393 27.48 -20.43 2.06
N ALA A 394 28.73 -19.98 2.21
CA ALA A 394 29.79 -20.79 2.83
C ALA A 394 29.45 -21.24 4.27
N ALA A 395 28.94 -20.32 5.10
CA ALA A 395 28.53 -20.63 6.47
C ALA A 395 27.30 -21.54 6.51
N THR A 396 26.35 -21.34 5.59
CA THR A 396 25.15 -22.17 5.45
C THR A 396 25.52 -23.61 5.08
N LEU A 397 26.40 -23.81 4.08
CA LEU A 397 26.89 -25.14 3.71
C LEU A 397 27.63 -25.83 4.87
N SER A 398 28.40 -25.07 5.66
CA SER A 398 29.07 -25.60 6.85
C SER A 398 28.06 -26.11 7.89
N GLN A 399 27.00 -25.33 8.16
CA GLN A 399 25.92 -25.74 9.08
C GLN A 399 25.18 -26.98 8.57
N MET A 400 24.88 -27.04 7.27
CA MET A 400 24.26 -28.23 6.65
C MET A 400 25.17 -29.45 6.74
N ALA A 401 26.49 -29.28 6.56
CA ALA A 401 27.46 -30.37 6.68
C ALA A 401 27.52 -30.95 8.10
N GLN A 402 27.29 -30.13 9.13
CA GLN A 402 27.16 -30.60 10.52
C GLN A 402 25.89 -31.43 10.73
N LYS A 403 24.78 -31.05 10.09
CA LYS A 403 23.47 -31.74 10.22
C LYS A 403 23.38 -33.02 9.38
N TYR A 404 23.85 -32.98 8.14
CA TYR A 404 23.65 -34.02 7.12
C TYR A 404 24.92 -34.81 6.78
N GLY A 405 26.07 -34.40 7.31
CA GLY A 405 27.37 -35.00 7.04
C GLY A 405 28.12 -34.31 5.89
N ALA A 406 29.42 -34.07 6.10
CA ALA A 406 30.25 -33.33 5.16
C ALA A 406 30.35 -33.97 3.78
N ALA A 407 30.38 -35.30 3.69
CA ALA A 407 30.45 -36.02 2.41
C ALA A 407 29.17 -35.84 1.58
N ALA A 408 28.00 -35.87 2.21
CA ALA A 408 26.71 -35.69 1.53
C ALA A 408 26.57 -34.26 0.99
N VAL A 409 26.91 -33.25 1.82
CA VAL A 409 26.87 -31.85 1.39
C VAL A 409 27.92 -31.55 0.33
N ALA A 410 29.10 -32.17 0.38
CA ALA A 410 30.11 -32.01 -0.65
C ALA A 410 29.66 -32.58 -2.01
N ALA A 411 28.93 -33.71 -2.01
CA ALA A 411 28.38 -34.31 -3.23
C ALA A 411 27.31 -33.42 -3.89
N GLU A 412 26.50 -32.72 -3.09
CA GLU A 412 25.38 -31.87 -3.56
C GLU A 412 25.71 -30.37 -3.56
N ARG A 413 26.99 -30.00 -3.47
CA ARG A 413 27.42 -28.61 -3.24
C ARG A 413 26.85 -27.62 -4.27
N ASP A 414 26.89 -27.99 -5.55
CA ASP A 414 26.42 -27.11 -6.64
C ASP A 414 24.89 -26.95 -6.62
N ALA A 415 24.16 -28.03 -6.32
CA ALA A 415 22.70 -27.99 -6.18
C ALA A 415 22.27 -27.14 -4.98
N LEU A 416 22.97 -27.26 -3.84
CA LEU A 416 22.75 -26.43 -2.65
C LEU A 416 23.10 -24.97 -2.91
N GLY A 417 24.18 -24.69 -3.66
CA GLY A 417 24.51 -23.33 -4.10
C GLY A 417 23.42 -22.73 -4.99
N ALA A 418 22.91 -23.50 -5.95
CA ALA A 418 21.80 -23.08 -6.80
C ALA A 418 20.52 -22.81 -5.98
N LEU A 419 20.21 -23.66 -5.00
CA LEU A 419 19.08 -23.45 -4.08
C LEU A 419 19.24 -22.17 -3.26
N PHE A 420 20.42 -21.91 -2.71
CA PHE A 420 20.70 -20.68 -1.95
C PHE A 420 20.47 -19.42 -2.80
N HIS A 421 20.99 -19.41 -4.02
CA HIS A 421 20.77 -18.29 -4.95
C HIS A 421 19.30 -18.19 -5.40
N GLY A 422 18.61 -19.33 -5.54
CA GLY A 422 17.17 -19.39 -5.78
C GLY A 422 16.37 -18.74 -4.65
N LEU A 423 16.67 -19.06 -3.39
CA LEU A 423 16.04 -18.45 -2.21
C LEU A 423 16.37 -16.96 -2.09
N LYS A 424 17.59 -16.54 -2.39
CA LYS A 424 18.00 -15.11 -2.44
C LYS A 424 17.29 -14.32 -3.53
N ARG A 425 16.79 -14.99 -4.59
CA ARG A 425 15.98 -14.40 -5.67
C ARG A 425 14.48 -14.68 -5.52
N CYS A 426 14.09 -15.41 -4.49
CA CYS A 426 12.69 -15.73 -4.22
C CYS A 426 11.92 -14.44 -3.95
N VAL A 427 10.74 -14.34 -4.53
CA VAL A 427 9.89 -13.15 -4.42
C VAL A 427 9.55 -12.76 -2.98
N LEU A 428 9.54 -13.72 -2.05
CA LEU A 428 9.28 -13.46 -0.63
C LEU A 428 10.46 -12.77 0.05
N PHE A 429 11.70 -13.15 -0.26
CA PHE A 429 12.87 -12.77 0.54
C PHE A 429 13.93 -12.02 -0.24
N HIS A 430 13.68 -11.69 -1.50
CA HIS A 430 14.64 -11.04 -2.38
C HIS A 430 15.32 -9.83 -1.73
N HIS A 431 14.54 -8.92 -1.13
CA HIS A 431 15.07 -7.74 -0.46
C HIS A 431 15.79 -8.07 0.84
N VAL A 432 15.21 -8.96 1.63
CA VAL A 432 15.73 -9.40 2.94
C VAL A 432 17.13 -10.00 2.80
N PHE A 433 17.39 -10.73 1.72
CA PHE A 433 18.64 -11.45 1.48
C PHE A 433 19.58 -10.79 0.47
N ALA A 434 19.24 -9.62 -0.06
CA ALA A 434 20.05 -8.92 -1.07
C ALA A 434 21.51 -8.70 -0.63
N LYS A 435 21.74 -8.44 0.67
CA LYS A 435 23.06 -8.18 1.26
C LYS A 435 23.80 -9.43 1.76
N LEU A 436 23.20 -10.63 1.70
CA LEU A 436 23.88 -11.84 2.16
C LEU A 436 25.06 -12.17 1.24
N GLY A 437 26.20 -12.49 1.85
CA GLY A 437 27.40 -12.93 1.13
C GLY A 437 27.20 -14.29 0.46
N ASP A 438 27.93 -14.50 -0.62
CA ASP A 438 28.09 -15.80 -1.28
C ASP A 438 29.13 -16.68 -0.56
#